data_AF-A0A4S2PXH0-F1
#
_entry.id   AF-A0A4S2PXH0-F1
#
_cell.length_a   1.000
_cell.length_b   1.000
_cell.length_c   1.000
_cell.angle_alpha   90.00
_cell.angle_beta   90.00
_cell.angle_gamma   90.00
#
_symmetry.space_group_name_H-M   'P 1'
#
loop_
_entity.id
_entity.type
_entity.pdbx_description
1 polymer ?
#
loop_
_entity_poly.entity_id
_entity_poly.type
_entity_poly.pdbx_seq_one_letter_code
_entity_poly.pdbx_strand_id
1 'polypeptide(L)'
;MEIKFKEIIAKDYNGKRFIVLHTLGSNPHACDRVKYYNHIFKTQEIDKKYPYINCYISSVFNILNESYIFKKCSFSLIYSSNHGLGHKEVDGKLVLNNNPDVAKGNAYFTVPLLKISSDNKERNIYHFFKSGLNFTDDIAH
;
A
#
# COMPACT_ATOMS: atom_id res chain seq x y z
N MET A 1 9.12 12.17 6.48
CA MET A 1 7.87 11.60 7.00
C MET A 1 8.16 10.40 7.91
N GLU A 2 9.04 9.50 7.49
CA GLU A 2 9.48 8.30 8.24
C GLU A 2 10.03 8.61 9.66
N ILE A 3 10.80 9.69 9.82
CA ILE A 3 11.40 10.09 11.11
C ILE A 3 10.32 10.43 12.16
N LYS A 4 9.36 11.29 11.81
CA LYS A 4 8.30 11.73 12.75
C LYS A 4 7.37 10.60 13.17
N PHE A 5 7.09 9.64 12.27
CA PHE A 5 6.27 8.49 12.60
C PHE A 5 6.99 7.56 13.60
N LYS A 6 8.27 7.23 13.35
CA LYS A 6 9.10 6.45 14.28
C LYS A 6 9.17 7.10 15.66
N GLU A 7 9.33 8.41 15.74
CA GLU A 7 9.32 9.17 17.00
C GLU A 7 7.99 9.08 17.75
N ILE A 8 6.85 9.21 17.04
CA ILE A 8 5.51 9.09 17.64
C ILE A 8 5.31 7.70 18.23
N ILE A 9 5.71 6.65 17.51
CA ILE A 9 5.60 5.26 18.00
C ILE A 9 6.52 5.02 19.19
N ALA A 10 7.77 5.49 19.15
CA ALA A 10 8.77 5.28 20.19
C ALA A 10 8.52 6.07 21.49
N LYS A 11 7.74 7.15 21.44
CA LYS A 11 7.41 7.93 22.64
C LYS A 11 6.61 7.07 23.62
N ASP A 12 6.95 7.10 24.91
CA ASP A 12 6.16 6.44 25.94
C ASP A 12 4.76 7.06 26.05
N TYR A 13 3.76 6.22 26.32
CA TYR A 13 2.40 6.64 26.58
C TYR A 13 1.62 5.56 27.30
N ASN A 14 0.78 6.01 28.23
CA ASN A 14 -0.09 5.14 28.98
C ASN A 14 -1.50 5.22 28.38
N GLY A 15 -1.98 4.12 27.79
CA GLY A 15 -3.30 4.03 27.17
C GLY A 15 -3.28 3.60 25.70
N LYS A 16 -4.46 3.61 25.07
CA LYS A 16 -4.64 3.25 23.66
C LYS A 16 -4.32 4.44 22.76
N ARG A 17 -3.63 4.20 21.64
CA ARG A 17 -3.36 5.20 20.61
C ARG A 17 -4.11 4.85 19.33
N PHE A 18 -4.61 5.87 18.66
CA PHE A 18 -5.09 5.79 17.28
C PHE A 18 -4.22 6.70 16.42
N ILE A 19 -3.59 6.14 15.39
CA ILE A 19 -2.64 6.85 14.54
C ILE A 19 -3.06 6.65 13.09
N VAL A 20 -3.26 7.76 12.39
CA VAL A 20 -3.54 7.76 10.95
C VAL A 20 -2.28 8.20 10.22
N LEU A 21 -1.71 7.31 9.41
CA LEU A 21 -0.58 7.61 8.54
C LEU A 21 -1.08 7.76 7.10
N HIS A 22 -1.17 9.00 6.63
CA HIS A 22 -1.49 9.29 5.23
C HIS A 22 -0.21 9.38 4.40
N THR A 23 -0.01 8.40 3.52
CA THR A 23 1.18 8.31 2.67
C THR A 23 0.89 8.85 1.27
N LEU A 24 1.94 9.23 0.54
CA LEU A 24 1.82 9.48 -0.91
C LEU A 24 1.47 8.20 -1.70
N GLY A 25 1.62 7.03 -1.06
CA GLY A 25 1.33 5.73 -1.65
C GLY A 25 1.98 5.54 -3.01
N SER A 26 1.21 4.96 -3.91
CA SER A 26 1.64 4.55 -5.24
C SER A 26 1.15 5.48 -6.35
N ASN A 27 0.89 6.78 -6.05
CA ASN A 27 0.57 7.83 -7.03
C ASN A 27 1.42 7.70 -8.32
N PRO A 28 1.08 8.24 -9.51
CA PRO A 28 1.92 8.12 -10.70
C PRO A 28 3.38 8.52 -10.46
N HIS A 29 4.31 8.00 -11.27
CA HIS A 29 5.77 8.10 -11.08
C HIS A 29 6.33 7.20 -9.97
N ALA A 30 5.90 5.94 -9.91
CA ALA A 30 6.35 4.99 -8.90
C ALA A 30 7.89 4.83 -8.85
N CYS A 31 8.55 4.86 -10.01
CA CYS A 31 10.01 4.70 -10.11
C CYS A 31 10.82 5.80 -9.41
N ASP A 32 10.29 7.01 -9.29
CA ASP A 32 11.00 8.09 -8.58
C ASP A 32 11.08 7.83 -7.07
N ARG A 33 10.16 7.03 -6.52
CA ARG A 33 10.14 6.68 -5.09
C ARG A 33 11.07 5.55 -4.72
N VAL A 34 11.33 4.62 -5.65
CA VAL A 34 12.17 3.44 -5.39
C VAL A 34 13.63 3.67 -5.70
N LYS A 35 14.04 4.90 -6.10
CA LYS A 35 15.45 5.26 -6.30
C LYS A 35 16.33 4.99 -5.08
N TYR A 36 15.73 5.03 -3.89
CA TYR A 36 16.42 4.85 -2.60
C TYR A 36 16.13 3.50 -1.95
N TYR A 37 15.40 2.60 -2.62
CA TYR A 37 15.04 1.30 -2.08
C TYR A 37 15.38 0.17 -3.06
N ASN A 38 15.58 -1.03 -2.53
CA ASN A 38 15.77 -2.19 -3.39
C ASN A 38 14.47 -2.53 -4.12
N HIS A 39 14.58 -2.78 -5.42
CA HIS A 39 13.50 -3.40 -6.18
C HIS A 39 13.27 -4.82 -5.66
N ILE A 40 12.01 -5.27 -5.61
CA ILE A 40 11.69 -6.63 -5.17
C ILE A 40 12.13 -7.69 -6.19
N PHE A 41 12.19 -7.33 -7.47
CA PHE A 41 12.78 -8.14 -8.54
C PHE A 41 13.94 -7.40 -9.18
N LYS A 42 14.99 -8.13 -9.58
CA LYS A 42 16.09 -7.51 -10.34
C LYS A 42 15.62 -7.20 -11.76
N THR A 43 16.18 -6.15 -12.37
CA THR A 43 15.82 -5.73 -13.72
C THR A 43 16.01 -6.83 -14.77
N GLN A 44 16.98 -7.73 -14.57
CA GLN A 44 17.24 -8.86 -15.47
C GLN A 44 16.23 -10.00 -15.33
N GLU A 45 15.48 -10.04 -14.22
CA GLU A 45 14.50 -11.10 -13.90
C GLU A 45 13.09 -10.74 -14.38
N ILE A 46 12.90 -9.52 -14.92
CA ILE A 46 11.60 -9.03 -15.37
C ILE A 46 11.57 -8.85 -16.88
N ASP A 47 10.41 -9.15 -17.48
CA ASP A 47 10.16 -8.83 -18.87
C ASP A 47 10.28 -7.31 -19.11
N LYS A 48 10.82 -6.92 -20.27
CA LYS A 48 10.99 -5.53 -20.69
C LYS A 48 9.69 -4.72 -20.70
N LYS A 49 8.53 -5.39 -20.72
CA LYS A 49 7.19 -4.80 -20.60
C LYS A 49 6.86 -4.30 -19.19
N TYR A 50 7.47 -4.84 -18.12
CA TYR A 50 7.07 -4.58 -16.73
C TYR A 50 8.02 -3.77 -15.83
N PRO A 51 8.98 -2.96 -16.32
CA PRO A 51 9.88 -2.22 -15.44
C PRO A 51 9.16 -1.23 -14.51
N TYR A 52 8.14 -0.53 -15.01
CA TYR A 52 7.34 0.38 -14.19
C TYR A 52 6.51 -0.38 -13.14
N ILE A 53 5.97 -1.54 -13.50
CA ILE A 53 5.22 -2.38 -12.55
C ILE A 53 6.12 -2.84 -11.41
N ASN A 54 7.38 -3.20 -11.70
CA ASN A 54 8.34 -3.55 -10.66
C ASN A 54 8.59 -2.37 -9.69
N CYS A 55 8.69 -1.13 -10.19
CA CYS A 55 8.76 0.04 -9.33
C CYS A 55 7.50 0.19 -8.46
N TYR A 56 6.32 0.03 -9.05
CA TYR A 56 5.05 0.15 -8.35
C TYR A 56 4.93 -0.83 -7.20
N ILE A 57 5.11 -2.12 -7.44
CA ILE A 57 5.00 -3.16 -6.42
C ILE A 57 6.07 -3.00 -5.33
N SER A 58 7.29 -2.58 -5.71
CA SER A 58 8.36 -2.31 -4.75
C SER A 58 8.02 -1.13 -3.83
N SER A 59 7.39 -0.08 -4.37
CA SER A 59 6.96 1.08 -3.57
C SER A 59 5.92 0.72 -2.51
N VAL A 60 4.95 -0.13 -2.87
CA VAL A 60 3.91 -0.62 -1.93
C VAL A 60 4.53 -1.54 -0.88
N PHE A 61 5.42 -2.44 -1.29
CA PHE A 61 6.09 -3.36 -0.37
C PHE A 61 6.88 -2.62 0.71
N ASN A 62 7.64 -1.59 0.34
CA ASN A 62 8.44 -0.83 1.30
C ASN A 62 7.59 -0.13 2.38
N ILE A 63 6.42 0.41 1.99
CA ILE A 63 5.47 1.00 2.94
C ILE A 63 4.99 -0.04 3.96
N LEU A 64 4.67 -1.26 3.51
CA LEU A 64 4.22 -2.33 4.40
C LEU A 64 5.37 -2.88 5.25
N ASN A 65 6.59 -2.92 4.73
CA ASN A 65 7.77 -3.41 5.43
C ASN A 65 8.15 -2.53 6.63
N GLU A 66 7.85 -1.23 6.60
CA GLU A 66 8.04 -0.35 7.77
C GLU A 66 7.15 -0.73 8.97
N SER A 67 6.10 -1.54 8.79
CA SER A 67 5.27 -2.03 9.90
C SER A 67 6.03 -2.90 10.92
N TYR A 68 7.24 -3.36 10.60
CA TYR A 68 8.13 -4.02 11.58
C TYR A 68 8.45 -3.15 12.81
N ILE A 69 8.25 -1.84 12.73
CA ILE A 69 8.44 -0.90 13.85
C ILE A 69 7.53 -1.24 15.04
N PHE A 70 6.41 -1.94 14.82
CA PHE A 70 5.45 -2.27 15.88
C PHE A 70 5.77 -3.53 16.70
N LYS A 71 6.90 -4.21 16.44
CA LYS A 71 7.24 -5.52 17.05
C LYS A 71 7.27 -5.59 18.59
N LYS A 72 7.25 -4.46 19.29
CA LYS A 72 7.34 -4.40 20.77
C LYS A 72 6.01 -4.11 21.49
N CYS A 73 4.91 -3.91 20.77
CA CYS A 73 3.62 -3.57 21.38
C CYS A 73 2.49 -4.41 20.79
N SER A 74 1.39 -4.57 21.53
CA SER A 74 0.15 -5.07 20.94
C SER A 74 -0.41 -4.00 19.98
N PHE A 75 -0.73 -4.37 18.74
CA PHE A 75 -1.23 -3.43 17.75
C PHE A 75 -2.24 -4.08 16.80
N SER A 76 -3.03 -3.22 16.15
CA SER A 76 -3.71 -3.53 14.90
C SER A 76 -3.40 -2.44 13.89
N LEU A 77 -3.18 -2.84 12.64
CA LEU A 77 -2.92 -2.01 11.49
C LEU A 77 -4.02 -2.29 10.48
N ILE A 78 -4.63 -1.23 9.97
CA ILE A 78 -5.49 -1.29 8.80
C ILE A 78 -4.81 -0.47 7.70
N TYR A 79 -4.69 -1.06 6.52
CA TYR A 79 -4.23 -0.36 5.34
C TYR A 79 -5.31 -0.43 4.26
N SER A 80 -5.60 0.74 3.71
CA SER A 80 -6.48 0.93 2.57
C SER A 80 -5.87 1.95 1.63
N SER A 81 -6.00 1.72 0.32
CA SER A 81 -5.77 2.79 -0.65
C SER A 81 -7.02 3.67 -0.75
N ASN A 82 -6.83 4.95 -1.08
CA ASN A 82 -7.92 5.89 -1.34
C ASN A 82 -8.54 5.68 -2.74
N HIS A 83 -7.74 5.25 -3.70
CA HIS A 83 -8.17 4.83 -5.05
C HIS A 83 -7.21 3.81 -5.65
N GLY A 84 -7.65 3.11 -6.68
CA GLY A 84 -6.81 2.23 -7.48
C GLY A 84 -6.11 2.98 -8.61
N LEU A 85 -5.45 2.23 -9.50
CA LEU A 85 -4.86 2.74 -10.72
C LEU A 85 -5.19 1.79 -11.85
N GLY A 86 -5.58 2.34 -13.00
CA GLY A 86 -5.64 1.55 -14.21
C GLY A 86 -4.28 1.50 -14.92
N HIS A 87 -4.15 0.58 -15.86
CA HIS A 87 -2.95 0.46 -16.67
C HIS A 87 -3.18 0.97 -18.10
N LYS A 88 -2.09 1.40 -18.73
CA LYS A 88 -2.02 1.67 -20.15
C LYS A 88 -0.67 1.21 -20.69
N GLU A 89 -0.61 0.95 -21.99
CA GLU A 89 0.64 0.67 -22.67
C GLU A 89 1.21 1.95 -23.28
N VAL A 90 2.49 2.19 -23.06
CA VAL A 90 3.26 3.31 -23.64
C VAL A 90 4.58 2.72 -24.13
N ASP A 91 4.86 2.85 -25.42
CA ASP A 91 6.08 2.33 -26.05
C ASP A 91 6.37 0.85 -25.73
N GLY A 92 5.32 0.00 -25.79
CA GLY A 92 5.41 -1.43 -25.48
C GLY A 92 5.57 -1.77 -23.99
N LYS A 93 5.51 -0.77 -23.09
CA LYS A 93 5.66 -0.93 -21.64
C LYS A 93 4.35 -0.65 -20.94
N LEU A 94 4.07 -1.42 -19.90
CA LEU A 94 2.87 -1.24 -19.09
C LEU A 94 3.15 -0.24 -17.97
N VAL A 95 2.37 0.85 -17.94
CA VAL A 95 2.45 1.90 -16.93
C VAL A 95 1.10 2.09 -16.24
N LEU A 96 1.11 2.55 -14.98
CA LEU A 96 -0.11 2.83 -14.23
C LEU A 96 -0.45 4.31 -14.28
N ASN A 97 -1.74 4.62 -14.33
CA ASN A 97 -2.26 5.97 -14.44
C ASN A 97 -3.45 6.17 -13.49
N ASN A 98 -3.62 7.39 -13.00
CA ASN A 98 -4.73 7.78 -12.12
C ASN A 98 -5.93 8.40 -12.88
N ASN A 99 -5.85 8.56 -14.21
CA ASN A 99 -6.90 9.15 -15.04
C ASN A 99 -7.93 8.09 -15.53
N PRO A 100 -9.17 8.13 -15.00
CA PRO A 100 -10.22 7.15 -15.32
C PRO A 100 -10.59 7.08 -16.81
N ASP A 101 -10.39 8.16 -17.57
CA ASP A 101 -10.71 8.20 -18.99
C ASP A 101 -9.66 7.48 -19.86
N VAL A 102 -8.44 7.32 -19.33
CA VAL A 102 -7.29 6.84 -20.10
C VAL A 102 -7.00 5.36 -19.83
N ALA A 103 -7.31 4.87 -18.63
CA ALA A 103 -7.08 3.47 -18.32
C ALA A 103 -8.38 2.68 -18.29
N LYS A 104 -8.32 1.46 -18.85
CA LYS A 104 -9.49 0.64 -19.08
C LYS A 104 -9.97 -0.05 -17.79
N GLY A 105 -11.27 0.06 -17.50
CA GLY A 105 -11.99 -0.80 -16.56
C GLY A 105 -12.06 -0.30 -15.11
N ASN A 106 -12.57 -1.16 -14.23
CA ASN A 106 -12.93 -0.82 -12.85
C ASN A 106 -11.73 -0.76 -11.88
N ALA A 107 -10.49 -0.89 -12.38
CA ALA A 107 -9.29 -0.94 -11.55
C ALA A 107 -9.08 0.33 -10.69
N TYR A 108 -9.69 1.46 -11.06
CA TYR A 108 -9.73 2.68 -10.26
C TYR A 108 -10.52 2.56 -8.95
N PHE A 109 -11.56 1.75 -8.96
CA PHE A 109 -12.48 1.58 -7.84
C PHE A 109 -12.11 0.37 -6.97
N THR A 110 -11.23 -0.50 -7.48
CA THR A 110 -10.73 -1.66 -6.74
C THR A 110 -9.46 -1.29 -5.97
N VAL A 111 -9.54 -1.34 -4.64
CA VAL A 111 -8.43 -1.03 -3.74
C VAL A 111 -8.15 -2.17 -2.78
N PRO A 112 -6.90 -2.34 -2.33
CA PRO A 112 -6.59 -3.27 -1.26
C PRO A 112 -7.20 -2.76 0.06
N LEU A 113 -7.79 -3.68 0.82
CA LEU A 113 -8.13 -3.50 2.23
C LEU A 113 -7.49 -4.66 3.00
N LEU A 114 -6.62 -4.35 3.95
CA LEU A 114 -5.93 -5.35 4.75
C LEU A 114 -5.90 -4.94 6.22
N LYS A 115 -6.03 -5.94 7.09
CA LYS A 115 -5.91 -5.82 8.55
C LYS A 115 -4.82 -6.77 9.03
N ILE A 116 -3.92 -6.26 9.84
CA ILE A 116 -2.83 -7.01 10.49
C ILE A 116 -2.89 -6.70 11.98
N SER A 117 -2.91 -7.72 12.81
CA SER A 117 -2.86 -7.58 14.28
C SER A 117 -1.69 -8.37 14.83
N SER A 118 -1.04 -7.87 15.88
CA SER A 118 0.14 -8.48 16.49
C SER A 118 -0.07 -9.91 16.99
N ASP A 119 -1.33 -10.28 17.24
CA ASP A 119 -1.78 -11.57 17.76
C ASP A 119 -2.37 -12.49 16.68
N ASN A 120 -2.39 -12.07 15.40
CA ASN A 120 -2.85 -12.94 14.32
C ASN A 120 -1.89 -14.13 14.13
N LYS A 121 -2.43 -15.35 14.18
CA LYS A 121 -1.68 -16.60 13.98
C LYS A 121 -1.84 -17.19 12.58
N GLU A 122 -2.84 -16.74 11.85
CA GLU A 122 -3.24 -17.25 10.54
C GLU A 122 -3.69 -16.13 9.62
N ARG A 123 -3.65 -16.41 8.32
CA ARG A 123 -4.14 -15.50 7.28
C ARG A 123 -5.55 -15.89 6.90
N ASN A 124 -6.50 -15.00 7.16
CA ASN A 124 -7.88 -15.12 6.71
C ASN A 124 -8.11 -14.28 5.44
N ILE A 125 -8.81 -14.84 4.47
CA ILE A 125 -9.19 -14.16 3.21
C ILE A 125 -10.72 -14.12 3.17
N TYR A 126 -11.27 -12.92 3.01
CA TYR A 126 -12.70 -12.70 2.95
C TYR A 126 -13.10 -12.24 1.55
N HIS A 127 -14.16 -12.83 1.02
CA HIS A 127 -14.70 -12.51 -0.30
C HIS A 127 -16.06 -11.83 -0.17
N PHE A 128 -16.06 -10.56 0.22
CA PHE A 128 -17.26 -9.73 0.33
C PHE A 128 -17.04 -8.39 -0.35
N PHE A 129 -18.12 -7.80 -0.86
CA PHE A 129 -18.10 -6.44 -1.36
C PHE A 129 -18.02 -5.47 -0.17
N LYS A 130 -17.02 -4.59 -0.20
CA LYS A 130 -16.86 -3.47 0.74
C LYS A 130 -16.66 -2.19 -0.05
N SER A 131 -17.14 -1.08 0.51
CA SER A 131 -17.06 0.23 -0.14
C SER A 131 -16.37 1.24 0.76
N GLY A 132 -15.48 2.04 0.19
CA GLY A 132 -14.88 3.17 0.90
C GLY A 132 -15.90 4.18 1.42
N LEU A 133 -17.11 4.21 0.86
CA LEU A 133 -18.22 5.04 1.36
C LEU A 133 -18.73 4.59 2.74
N ASN A 134 -18.59 3.31 3.07
CA ASN A 134 -19.02 2.72 4.34
C ASN A 134 -17.81 2.24 5.18
N PHE A 135 -16.64 2.83 4.96
CA PHE A 135 -15.36 2.34 5.47
C PHE A 135 -15.34 2.09 6.99
N THR A 136 -15.93 3.00 7.78
CA THR A 136 -15.97 2.87 9.24
C THR A 136 -16.83 1.69 9.69
N ASP A 137 -17.99 1.51 9.04
CA ASP A 137 -18.92 0.43 9.36
C ASP A 137 -18.34 -0.91 8.92
N ASP A 138 -17.69 -0.92 7.75
CA ASP A 138 -17.10 -2.11 7.13
C ASP A 138 -15.86 -2.65 7.86
N ILE A 139 -15.21 -1.83 8.69
CA ILE A 139 -14.02 -2.22 9.49
C ILE A 139 -14.39 -2.64 10.91
N ALA A 140 -15.53 -2.16 11.42
CA ALA A 140 -15.98 -2.42 12.78
C ALA A 140 -16.57 -3.83 12.99
N HIS A 141 -16.73 -4.63 11.91
CA HIS A 141 -17.33 -5.96 11.91
C HIS A 141 -16.36 -7.07 11.51
#